data_AF-A0A9P5R0W5-F1
#
_entry.id   AF-A0A9P5R0W5-F1
#
_cell.length_a   1.000
_cell.length_b   1.000
_cell.length_c   1.000
_cell.angle_alpha   90.00
_cell.angle_beta   90.00
_cell.angle_gamma   90.00
#
_symmetry.space_group_name_H-M   'P 1'
#
loop_
_entity.id
_entity.type
_entity.pdbx_description
1 polymer ?
#
loop_
_entity_poly.entity_id
_entity_poly.type
_entity_poly.pdbx_seq_one_letter_code
_entity_poly.pdbx_strand_id
1 'polypeptide(L)'
;MDVFIANSISCSNITHSGRHSGAKEGVRLNVPEEDIRTGGRWIQNTGKMQQYYLQKRSAQWALAVAGFRNKPFHLTWNEVDPSLELQRMLFPFIENLIGGRGSDKNANWRKDCDREMNQFDPNNTKKLEAVRPQPLVPLPKSKPDSTRRPTVYRVRSNVSFVLHLMLRFRRVLLQDAAVYLFLGETQGFNSPLLETPGSVFQTEQFKLFKKDVVAALLME
;
A
#
# COMPACT_ATOMS: atom_id res chain seq x y z
N MET A 1 3.87 3.65 26.68
CA MET A 1 4.80 2.50 26.49
C MET A 1 4.05 1.16 26.48
N ASP A 2 2.73 1.21 26.65
CA ASP A 2 2.04 0.24 27.49
C ASP A 2 1.72 -1.02 26.69
N VAL A 3 1.56 -0.86 25.37
CA VAL A 3 1.51 -1.97 24.39
C VAL A 3 2.77 -2.84 24.40
N PHE A 4 3.97 -2.28 24.61
CA PHE A 4 5.19 -3.10 24.72
C PHE A 4 5.23 -3.85 26.05
N ILE A 5 4.87 -3.17 27.15
CA ILE A 5 4.83 -3.77 28.49
C ILE A 5 3.81 -4.90 28.54
N ALA A 6 2.62 -4.71 27.98
CA ALA A 6 1.57 -5.72 27.88
C ALA A 6 1.99 -6.95 27.04
N ASN A 7 2.90 -6.78 26.07
CA ASN A 7 3.48 -7.86 25.27
C ASN A 7 4.82 -8.36 25.82
N SER A 8 5.23 -7.94 27.03
CA SER A 8 6.52 -8.30 27.66
C SER A 8 7.77 -7.92 26.83
N ILE A 9 7.66 -6.95 25.92
CA ILE A 9 8.74 -6.45 25.08
C ILE A 9 9.54 -5.40 25.86
N SER A 10 10.71 -5.79 26.37
CA SER A 10 11.65 -4.86 26.99
C SER A 10 12.26 -3.92 25.93
N CYS A 11 11.92 -2.64 26.00
CA CYS A 11 12.35 -1.62 25.04
C CYS A 11 12.99 -0.44 25.80
N SER A 12 14.32 -0.47 25.94
CA SER A 12 15.07 0.48 26.79
C SER A 12 15.09 1.92 26.27
N ASN A 13 14.72 2.13 24.99
CA ASN A 13 14.53 3.42 24.35
C ASN A 13 13.38 3.29 23.36
N ILE A 14 12.57 4.33 23.15
CA ILE A 14 11.48 4.30 22.15
C ILE A 14 12.08 4.35 20.74
N THR A 15 12.43 3.19 20.18
CA THR A 15 13.05 3.07 18.84
C THR A 15 12.03 2.96 17.69
N HIS A 16 10.79 3.42 17.89
CA HIS A 16 9.85 3.62 16.78
C HIS A 16 10.46 4.57 15.74
N SER A 17 10.76 4.05 14.55
CA SER A 17 11.18 4.84 13.37
C SER A 17 12.40 5.76 13.57
N GLY A 18 13.34 5.38 14.45
CA GLY A 18 14.66 6.03 14.48
C GLY A 18 15.34 5.94 13.10
N ARG A 19 16.02 7.00 12.66
CA ARG A 19 16.48 7.26 11.27
C ARG A 19 17.43 6.22 10.61
N HIS A 20 17.68 5.10 11.28
CA HIS A 20 18.56 4.01 10.85
C HIS A 20 17.89 2.61 10.90
N SER A 21 16.64 2.48 11.37
CA SER A 21 16.01 1.18 11.63
C SER A 21 15.95 0.28 10.39
N GLY A 22 15.32 0.74 9.30
CA GLY A 22 15.22 -0.03 8.06
C GLY A 22 16.56 -0.32 7.37
N ALA A 23 17.59 0.50 7.62
CA ALA A 23 18.95 0.23 7.13
C ALA A 23 19.64 -0.87 7.95
N LYS A 24 19.51 -0.84 9.29
CA LYS A 24 19.99 -1.91 10.18
C LYS A 24 19.26 -3.24 9.90
N GLU A 25 17.96 -3.18 9.66
CA GLU A 25 17.16 -4.35 9.31
C GLU A 25 17.56 -4.93 7.95
N GLY A 26 17.83 -4.08 6.94
CA GLY A 26 18.44 -4.51 5.68
C GLY A 26 19.79 -5.24 5.88
N VAL A 27 20.64 -4.77 6.79
CA VAL A 27 21.90 -5.47 7.15
C VAL A 27 21.61 -6.82 7.82
N ARG A 28 20.69 -6.87 8.79
CA ARG A 28 20.28 -8.12 9.47
C ARG A 28 19.75 -9.16 8.48
N LEU A 29 19.01 -8.69 7.47
CA LEU A 29 18.45 -9.49 6.38
C LEU A 29 19.44 -9.73 5.23
N ASN A 30 20.70 -9.31 5.34
CA ASN A 30 21.74 -9.46 4.30
C ASN A 30 21.27 -8.98 2.91
N VAL A 31 20.60 -7.83 2.86
CA VAL A 31 20.23 -7.12 1.61
C VAL A 31 21.51 -6.47 1.02
N PRO A 32 21.68 -6.36 -0.33
CA PRO A 32 22.88 -5.76 -0.93
C PRO A 32 23.17 -4.35 -0.40
N GLU A 33 24.45 -3.97 -0.30
CA GLU A 33 24.79 -2.68 0.30
C GLU A 33 24.35 -1.50 -0.57
N GLU A 34 24.28 -1.65 -1.89
CA GLU A 34 23.65 -0.67 -2.79
C GLU A 34 22.18 -0.41 -2.43
N ASP A 35 21.38 -1.46 -2.26
CA ASP A 35 19.98 -1.37 -1.83
C ASP A 35 19.87 -0.70 -0.46
N ILE A 36 20.68 -1.11 0.52
CA ILE A 36 20.70 -0.53 1.87
C ILE A 36 21.09 0.96 1.86
N ARG A 37 21.98 1.38 0.96
CA ARG A 37 22.34 2.80 0.76
C ARG A 37 21.11 3.60 0.27
N THR A 38 20.30 3.07 -0.64
CA THR A 38 18.98 3.67 -1.02
C THR A 38 17.88 3.49 0.06
N GLY A 39 18.09 2.56 0.99
CA GLY A 39 17.30 2.37 2.20
C GLY A 39 17.37 3.55 3.19
N GLY A 40 18.33 4.46 3.03
CA GLY A 40 18.41 5.73 3.76
C GLY A 40 19.57 5.84 4.76
N ARG A 41 20.73 5.23 4.49
CA ARG A 41 21.93 5.36 5.34
C ARG A 41 22.48 6.80 5.28
N TRP A 42 22.19 7.61 6.29
CA TRP A 42 22.84 8.93 6.44
C TRP A 42 24.33 8.76 6.78
N ILE A 43 25.20 9.11 5.83
CA ILE A 43 26.58 9.50 6.16
C ILE A 43 26.51 10.89 6.79
N GLN A 44 27.11 11.06 7.96
CA GLN A 44 27.20 12.35 8.64
C GLN A 44 27.79 13.42 7.69
N ASN A 45 27.39 14.68 7.88
CA ASN A 45 27.83 15.88 7.15
C ASN A 45 27.26 16.13 5.73
N THR A 46 26.63 15.18 5.03
CA THR A 46 26.17 15.46 3.64
C THR A 46 24.78 16.11 3.50
N GLY A 47 23.89 15.96 4.50
CA GLY A 47 22.63 16.72 4.63
C GLY A 47 21.51 16.42 3.61
N LYS A 48 21.83 15.74 2.50
CA LYS A 48 21.00 15.75 1.28
C LYS A 48 20.16 14.49 1.13
N MET A 49 18.86 14.65 1.33
CA MET A 49 17.83 13.65 0.98
C MET A 49 18.00 13.16 -0.47
N GLN A 50 18.47 14.02 -1.38
CA GLN A 50 18.74 13.65 -2.78
C GLN A 50 19.74 12.50 -2.95
N GLN A 51 20.68 12.31 -2.02
CA GLN A 51 21.77 11.33 -2.17
C GLN A 51 21.35 9.90 -1.76
N TYR A 52 20.30 9.76 -0.93
CA TYR A 52 19.92 8.46 -0.33
C TYR A 52 18.44 8.07 -0.51
N TYR A 53 17.59 8.96 -1.04
CA TYR A 53 16.14 8.70 -1.18
C TYR A 53 15.58 9.00 -2.58
N LEU A 54 16.36 9.54 -3.53
CA LEU A 54 15.92 9.74 -4.92
C LEU A 54 16.27 8.59 -5.87
N GLN A 55 17.23 7.73 -5.52
CA GLN A 55 17.41 6.48 -6.25
C GLN A 55 16.26 5.53 -5.91
N LYS A 56 15.75 4.87 -6.95
CA LYS A 56 14.68 3.88 -6.85
C LYS A 56 15.11 2.77 -5.89
N ARG A 57 14.44 2.65 -4.74
CA ARG A 57 14.51 1.43 -3.94
C ARG A 57 14.00 0.27 -4.79
N SER A 58 14.79 -0.79 -4.91
CA SER A 58 14.32 -1.99 -5.58
C SER A 58 13.07 -2.52 -4.88
N ALA A 59 12.17 -3.15 -5.63
CA ALA A 59 11.07 -3.87 -5.02
C ALA A 59 11.58 -5.08 -4.21
N GLN A 60 12.78 -5.60 -4.54
CA GLN A 60 13.48 -6.60 -3.75
C GLN A 60 13.82 -6.10 -2.34
N TRP A 61 14.29 -4.84 -2.18
CA TRP A 61 14.45 -4.23 -0.85
C TRP A 61 13.11 -4.19 -0.09
N ALA A 62 12.02 -3.82 -0.75
CA ALA A 62 10.70 -3.72 -0.13
C ALA A 62 10.13 -5.08 0.30
N LEU A 63 10.25 -6.11 -0.56
CA LEU A 63 9.87 -7.48 -0.22
C LEU A 63 10.74 -8.04 0.91
N ALA A 64 12.04 -7.79 0.87
CA ALA A 64 12.96 -8.26 1.90
C ALA A 64 12.61 -7.72 3.29
N VAL A 65 12.41 -6.40 3.44
CA VAL A 65 12.04 -5.80 4.74
C VAL A 65 10.60 -6.15 5.18
N ALA A 66 9.76 -6.65 4.27
CA ALA A 66 8.45 -7.24 4.59
C ALA A 66 8.52 -8.74 4.97
N GLY A 67 9.71 -9.35 5.00
CA GLY A 67 9.93 -10.76 5.38
C GLY A 67 10.05 -11.74 4.20
N PHE A 68 9.95 -11.27 2.96
CA PHE A 68 9.90 -12.08 1.73
C PHE A 68 11.22 -12.01 0.92
N ARG A 69 12.36 -12.19 1.60
CA ARG A 69 13.69 -12.28 0.95
C ARG A 69 14.03 -13.71 0.52
N ASN A 70 13.84 -14.66 1.42
CA ASN A 70 14.24 -16.07 1.23
C ASN A 70 13.08 -16.95 0.71
N LYS A 71 11.87 -16.37 0.60
CA LYS A 71 10.67 -16.97 0.00
C LYS A 71 9.99 -15.93 -0.91
N PRO A 72 9.32 -16.33 -2.00
CA PRO A 72 8.53 -15.39 -2.79
C PRO A 72 7.42 -14.75 -1.95
N PHE A 73 7.00 -13.54 -2.32
CA PHE A 73 5.74 -13.01 -1.79
C PHE A 73 4.57 -13.80 -2.38
N HIS A 74 3.84 -14.43 -1.48
CA HIS A 74 2.60 -15.14 -1.72
C HIS A 74 1.86 -15.20 -0.38
N LEU A 75 0.54 -15.00 -0.41
CA LEU A 75 -0.38 -15.26 0.70
C LEU A 75 -1.55 -16.06 0.11
N THR A 76 -1.97 -17.13 0.78
CA THR A 76 -3.02 -18.04 0.32
C THR A 76 -4.38 -17.34 0.17
N TRP A 77 -4.75 -16.48 1.13
CA TRP A 77 -5.97 -15.67 1.05
C TRP A 77 -6.01 -14.63 -0.09
N ASN A 78 -4.86 -14.29 -0.70
CA ASN A 78 -4.84 -13.40 -1.86
C ASN A 78 -5.41 -14.08 -3.12
N GLU A 79 -5.44 -15.41 -3.18
CA GLU A 79 -5.93 -16.17 -4.36
C GLU A 79 -7.45 -16.05 -4.56
N VAL A 80 -8.20 -15.73 -3.50
CA VAL A 80 -9.66 -15.58 -3.57
C VAL A 80 -10.03 -14.20 -4.11
N ASP A 81 -10.48 -14.14 -5.37
CA ASP A 81 -10.90 -12.91 -6.05
C ASP A 81 -12.21 -12.32 -5.46
N PRO A 82 -12.21 -11.10 -4.88
CA PRO A 82 -13.46 -10.42 -4.52
C PRO A 82 -14.19 -9.90 -5.77
N SER A 83 -15.51 -10.11 -5.84
CA SER A 83 -16.33 -9.71 -6.98
C SER A 83 -16.26 -8.19 -7.24
N LEU A 84 -16.41 -7.77 -8.50
CA LEU A 84 -16.45 -6.33 -8.86
C LEU A 84 -17.50 -5.56 -8.07
N GLU A 85 -18.65 -6.17 -7.76
CA GLU A 85 -19.71 -5.54 -6.97
C GLU A 85 -19.24 -5.25 -5.55
N LEU A 86 -18.69 -6.26 -4.87
CA LEU A 86 -18.15 -6.13 -3.52
C LEU A 86 -16.96 -5.15 -3.47
N GLN A 87 -16.09 -5.15 -4.48
CA GLN A 87 -15.01 -4.16 -4.60
C GLN A 87 -15.56 -2.73 -4.75
N ARG A 88 -16.55 -2.51 -5.63
CA ARG A 88 -17.19 -1.19 -5.86
C ARG A 88 -17.89 -0.63 -4.61
N MET A 89 -18.30 -1.46 -3.66
CA MET A 89 -18.89 -1.01 -2.39
C MET A 89 -17.89 -0.26 -1.49
N LEU A 90 -16.58 -0.53 -1.60
CA LEU A 90 -15.55 0.25 -0.91
C LEU A 90 -15.20 1.52 -1.71
N PHE A 91 -15.29 2.69 -1.09
CA PHE A 91 -14.99 3.98 -1.73
C PHE A 91 -15.75 4.21 -3.07
N PRO A 92 -17.09 4.10 -3.13
CA PRO A 92 -17.90 4.12 -4.38
C PRO A 92 -17.92 5.46 -5.13
N PHE A 93 -17.18 6.47 -4.63
CA PHE A 93 -17.04 7.76 -5.29
C PHE A 93 -16.01 7.73 -6.44
N ILE A 94 -15.06 6.78 -6.44
CA ILE A 94 -13.90 6.75 -7.35
C ILE A 94 -14.34 6.75 -8.82
N GLU A 95 -15.33 5.93 -9.17
CA GLU A 95 -15.96 5.78 -10.49
C GLU A 95 -16.59 7.07 -11.03
N ASN A 96 -16.82 8.06 -10.17
CA ASN A 96 -17.47 9.34 -10.50
C ASN A 96 -16.50 10.53 -10.49
N LEU A 97 -15.22 10.35 -10.11
CA LEU A 97 -14.25 11.44 -9.99
C LEU A 97 -13.64 11.92 -11.32
N ILE A 98 -13.66 11.11 -12.38
CA ILE A 98 -13.06 11.48 -13.67
C ILE A 98 -14.13 11.49 -14.77
N GLY A 99 -14.25 12.65 -15.43
CA GLY A 99 -15.25 12.91 -16.46
C GLY A 99 -16.59 13.40 -15.88
N GLY A 100 -17.36 14.15 -16.67
CA GLY A 100 -18.73 14.51 -16.31
C GLY A 100 -19.65 13.29 -16.35
N ARG A 101 -20.71 13.26 -15.55
CA ARG A 101 -21.69 12.17 -15.53
C ARG A 101 -22.28 11.99 -16.94
N GLY A 102 -22.24 10.77 -17.47
CA GLY A 102 -22.71 10.47 -18.84
C GLY A 102 -21.75 10.84 -19.98
N SER A 103 -20.57 11.42 -19.70
CA SER A 103 -19.56 11.68 -20.75
C SER A 103 -18.75 10.42 -21.08
N ASP A 104 -18.26 10.32 -22.32
CA ASP A 104 -17.34 9.25 -22.77
C ASP A 104 -16.10 9.13 -21.87
N LYS A 105 -15.63 10.26 -21.33
CA LYS A 105 -14.53 10.30 -20.37
C LYS A 105 -14.85 9.56 -19.06
N ASN A 106 -16.09 9.66 -18.57
CA ASN A 106 -16.52 8.88 -17.40
C ASN A 106 -16.83 7.42 -17.76
N ALA A 107 -17.41 7.15 -18.93
CA ALA A 107 -17.64 5.78 -19.41
C ALA A 107 -16.32 5.01 -19.58
N ASN A 108 -15.29 5.65 -20.14
CA ASN A 108 -13.95 5.07 -20.28
C ASN A 108 -13.24 4.96 -18.93
N TRP A 109 -13.39 5.92 -18.02
CA TRP A 109 -12.85 5.80 -16.66
C TRP A 109 -13.48 4.63 -15.88
N ARG A 110 -14.80 4.41 -15.99
CA ARG A 110 -15.46 3.26 -15.36
C ARG A 110 -14.93 1.91 -15.87
N LYS A 111 -14.70 1.80 -17.18
CA LYS A 111 -14.03 0.63 -17.79
C LYS A 111 -12.58 0.48 -17.31
N ASP A 112 -11.89 1.58 -17.02
CA ASP A 112 -10.55 1.60 -16.43
C ASP A 112 -10.57 1.05 -14.98
N CYS A 113 -11.51 1.53 -14.15
CA CYS A 113 -11.74 1.03 -12.79
C CYS A 113 -11.99 -0.48 -12.77
N ASP A 114 -12.92 -0.96 -13.60
CA ASP A 114 -13.31 -2.37 -13.67
C ASP A 114 -12.16 -3.25 -14.16
N ARG A 115 -11.38 -2.76 -15.13
CA ARG A 115 -10.15 -3.41 -15.59
C ARG A 115 -9.11 -3.52 -14.47
N GLU A 116 -8.85 -2.43 -13.75
CA GLU A 116 -7.84 -2.40 -12.69
C GLU A 116 -8.22 -3.34 -11.52
N MET A 117 -9.50 -3.38 -11.14
CA MET A 117 -10.01 -4.28 -10.10
C MET A 117 -9.97 -5.77 -10.48
N ASN A 118 -10.13 -6.09 -11.77
CA ASN A 118 -10.05 -7.47 -12.28
C ASN A 118 -8.62 -7.93 -12.61
N GLN A 119 -7.73 -7.03 -13.04
CA GLN A 119 -6.38 -7.39 -13.49
C GLN A 119 -5.30 -7.27 -12.40
N PHE A 120 -5.66 -6.74 -11.23
CA PHE A 120 -4.74 -6.67 -10.09
C PHE A 120 -4.77 -7.95 -9.24
N ASP A 121 -3.68 -8.70 -9.35
CA ASP A 121 -3.30 -9.82 -8.47
C ASP A 121 -2.18 -9.36 -7.50
N PRO A 122 -2.43 -9.35 -6.17
CA PRO A 122 -1.43 -9.00 -5.16
C PRO A 122 -0.22 -9.95 -5.13
N ASN A 123 -0.39 -11.24 -5.46
CA ASN A 123 0.68 -12.23 -5.50
C ASN A 123 1.58 -12.08 -6.74
N ASN A 124 1.20 -11.28 -7.75
CA ASN A 124 1.92 -11.12 -9.01
C ASN A 124 3.16 -10.20 -8.92
N THR A 125 4.21 -10.69 -8.27
CA THR A 125 5.49 -9.99 -8.13
C THR A 125 6.28 -9.82 -9.44
N LYS A 126 5.88 -10.48 -10.54
CA LYS A 126 6.67 -10.59 -11.80
C LYS A 126 6.94 -9.26 -12.51
N LYS A 127 6.22 -8.18 -12.19
CA LYS A 127 6.33 -6.86 -12.84
C LYS A 127 6.65 -5.70 -11.90
N LEU A 128 7.04 -5.95 -10.65
CA LEU A 128 7.26 -4.89 -9.65
C LEU A 128 8.22 -3.78 -10.14
N GLU A 129 9.32 -4.16 -10.79
CA GLU A 129 10.30 -3.20 -11.31
C GLU A 129 9.80 -2.34 -12.49
N ALA A 130 8.71 -2.74 -13.16
CA ALA A 130 8.12 -1.99 -14.27
C ALA A 130 7.31 -0.76 -13.82
N VAL A 131 6.94 -0.67 -12.54
CA VAL A 131 6.24 0.50 -11.97
C VAL A 131 7.22 1.65 -11.83
N ARG A 132 7.37 2.44 -12.90
CA ARG A 132 8.21 3.63 -12.91
C ARG A 132 7.49 4.78 -12.17
N PRO A 133 8.05 5.35 -11.08
CA PRO A 133 7.54 6.62 -10.57
C PRO A 133 7.70 7.68 -11.66
N GLN A 134 6.67 8.51 -11.90
CA GLN A 134 6.77 9.56 -12.90
C GLN A 134 7.86 10.56 -12.48
N PRO A 135 8.81 10.93 -13.37
CA PRO A 135 9.89 11.83 -13.02
C PRO A 135 9.33 13.21 -12.63
N LEU A 136 9.85 13.77 -11.53
CA LEU A 136 9.48 15.11 -11.07
C LEU A 136 9.93 16.14 -12.10
N VAL A 137 8.96 16.73 -12.81
CA VAL A 137 9.24 17.79 -13.80
C VAL A 137 9.56 19.10 -13.06
N PRO A 138 10.75 19.68 -13.25
CA PRO A 138 11.07 21.00 -12.70
C PRO A 138 10.12 22.07 -13.23
N LEU A 139 9.83 23.10 -12.42
CA LEU A 139 9.15 24.28 -12.94
C LEU A 139 10.03 24.98 -14.00
N PRO A 140 9.47 25.46 -15.12
CA PRO A 140 10.16 26.47 -15.92
C PRO A 140 10.40 27.71 -15.04
N LYS A 141 11.54 28.39 -15.24
CA LYS A 141 11.97 29.54 -14.42
C LYS A 141 11.05 30.75 -14.65
N SER A 142 9.93 30.82 -13.93
CA SER A 142 9.18 32.06 -13.75
C SER A 142 10.06 33.10 -13.07
N LYS A 143 9.86 34.39 -13.38
CA LYS A 143 10.55 35.49 -12.69
C LYS A 143 10.34 35.38 -11.16
N PRO A 144 11.34 35.75 -10.34
CA PRO A 144 11.23 35.62 -8.89
C PRO A 144 10.19 36.61 -8.32
N ASP A 145 9.02 36.09 -7.96
CA ASP A 145 8.10 36.76 -7.05
C ASP A 145 8.68 36.68 -5.64
N SER A 146 9.06 37.83 -5.08
CA SER A 146 9.75 37.94 -3.79
C SER A 146 8.90 37.50 -2.58
N THR A 147 7.60 37.26 -2.77
CA THR A 147 6.67 36.91 -1.69
C THR A 147 6.54 35.41 -1.43
N ARG A 148 6.99 34.54 -2.35
CA ARG A 148 6.78 33.08 -2.27
C ARG A 148 8.09 32.30 -2.33
N ARG A 149 8.38 31.51 -1.28
CA ARG A 149 9.45 30.50 -1.33
C ARG A 149 9.15 29.52 -2.49
N PRO A 150 10.01 29.39 -3.50
CA PRO A 150 9.68 28.59 -4.68
C PRO A 150 9.74 27.10 -4.37
N THR A 151 8.57 26.45 -4.35
CA THR A 151 8.46 24.99 -4.48
C THR A 151 8.90 24.60 -5.89
N VAL A 152 10.19 24.24 -6.03
CA VAL A 152 10.92 24.04 -7.32
C VAL A 152 10.25 23.07 -8.31
N TYR A 153 9.34 22.23 -7.83
CA TYR A 153 8.64 21.22 -8.63
C TYR A 153 7.14 21.48 -8.65
N ARG A 154 6.54 21.46 -9.84
CA ARG A 154 5.07 21.43 -9.96
C ARG A 154 4.61 20.00 -9.70
N VAL A 155 3.94 19.77 -8.57
CA VAL A 155 3.18 18.53 -8.37
C VAL A 155 2.10 18.47 -9.45
N ARG A 156 2.32 17.66 -10.49
CA ARG A 156 1.23 17.25 -11.39
C ARG A 156 0.20 16.50 -10.54
N SER A 157 -1.08 16.70 -10.84
CA SER A 157 -2.16 16.02 -10.13
C SER A 157 -2.16 14.53 -10.47
N ASN A 158 -1.39 13.76 -9.70
CA ASN A 158 -1.33 12.29 -9.75
C ASN A 158 -2.65 11.61 -9.31
N VAL A 159 -3.78 12.29 -9.44
CA VAL A 159 -5.11 11.84 -9.03
C VAL A 159 -5.43 10.49 -9.68
N SER A 160 -5.27 10.34 -10.99
CA SER A 160 -5.50 9.04 -11.64
C SER A 160 -4.60 7.94 -11.06
N PHE A 161 -3.32 8.19 -10.79
CA PHE A 161 -2.42 7.20 -10.16
C PHE A 161 -2.86 6.83 -8.74
N VAL A 162 -3.26 7.83 -7.92
CA VAL A 162 -3.77 7.60 -6.56
C VAL A 162 -5.09 6.83 -6.60
N LEU A 163 -5.99 7.11 -7.55
CA LEU A 163 -7.24 6.38 -7.71
C LEU A 163 -7.03 4.93 -8.18
N HIS A 164 -6.11 4.68 -9.11
CA HIS A 164 -5.67 3.31 -9.44
C HIS A 164 -5.13 2.57 -8.21
N LEU A 165 -4.30 3.23 -7.39
CA LEU A 165 -3.80 2.65 -6.13
C LEU A 165 -4.94 2.36 -5.13
N MET A 166 -5.92 3.25 -5.00
CA MET A 166 -7.11 3.02 -4.16
C MET A 166 -7.98 1.88 -4.69
N LEU A 167 -8.12 1.72 -6.01
CA LEU A 167 -8.82 0.59 -6.63
C LEU A 167 -8.15 -0.73 -6.28
N ARG A 168 -6.82 -0.82 -6.43
CA ARG A 168 -6.02 -2.01 -6.01
C ARG A 168 -6.18 -2.32 -4.52
N PHE A 169 -6.20 -1.29 -3.67
CA PHE A 169 -6.42 -1.47 -2.24
C PHE A 169 -7.81 -2.01 -1.89
N ARG A 170 -8.85 -1.85 -2.72
CA ARG A 170 -10.17 -2.47 -2.46
C ARG A 170 -10.05 -3.99 -2.28
N ARG A 171 -9.35 -4.66 -3.20
CA ARG A 171 -9.09 -6.10 -3.14
C ARG A 171 -8.38 -6.49 -1.84
N VAL A 172 -7.24 -5.88 -1.55
CA VAL A 172 -6.42 -6.18 -0.37
C VAL A 172 -7.20 -5.91 0.93
N LEU A 173 -7.93 -4.79 1.01
CA LEU A 173 -8.73 -4.45 2.19
C LEU A 173 -9.88 -5.44 2.43
N LEU A 174 -10.50 -6.01 1.38
CA LEU A 174 -11.52 -7.06 1.55
C LEU A 174 -10.88 -8.37 2.03
N GLN A 175 -9.78 -8.78 1.40
CA GLN A 175 -9.03 -10.00 1.71
C GLN A 175 -8.49 -9.97 3.16
N ASP A 176 -7.78 -8.91 3.53
CA ASP A 176 -7.24 -8.76 4.89
C ASP A 176 -8.34 -8.53 5.94
N ALA A 177 -9.46 -7.87 5.61
CA ALA A 177 -10.59 -7.74 6.55
C ALA A 177 -11.29 -9.08 6.84
N ALA A 178 -11.38 -9.96 5.84
CA ALA A 178 -11.94 -11.30 6.01
C ALA A 178 -11.06 -12.15 6.95
N VAL A 179 -9.74 -12.11 6.77
CA VAL A 179 -8.76 -12.74 7.68
C VAL A 179 -8.82 -12.10 9.08
N TYR A 180 -8.80 -10.77 9.19
CA TYR A 180 -8.87 -10.06 10.48
C TYR A 180 -10.12 -10.47 11.28
N LEU A 181 -11.30 -10.50 10.65
CA LEU A 181 -12.55 -10.86 11.31
C LEU A 181 -12.59 -12.34 11.74
N PHE A 182 -11.92 -13.24 11.03
CA PHE A 182 -11.78 -14.64 11.43
C PHE A 182 -10.81 -14.82 12.60
N LEU A 183 -9.68 -14.09 12.59
CA LEU A 183 -8.76 -14.05 13.72
C LEU A 183 -9.42 -13.42 14.96
N GLY A 184 -10.28 -12.41 14.78
CA GLY A 184 -11.06 -11.81 15.86
C GLY A 184 -12.05 -12.79 16.51
N GLU A 185 -12.82 -13.51 15.69
CA GLU A 185 -13.75 -14.56 16.15
C GLU A 185 -13.04 -15.71 16.90
N THR A 186 -11.80 -16.05 16.52
CA THR A 186 -11.04 -17.16 17.11
C THR A 186 -10.17 -16.75 18.30
N GLN A 187 -9.77 -15.48 18.41
CA GLN A 187 -8.87 -14.97 19.47
C GLN A 187 -9.56 -14.01 20.45
N GLY A 188 -10.85 -13.70 20.25
CA GLY A 188 -11.65 -12.89 21.17
C GLY A 188 -11.40 -11.38 21.07
N PHE A 189 -11.15 -10.86 19.87
CA PHE A 189 -11.03 -9.41 19.62
C PHE A 189 -11.96 -8.93 18.50
N ASN A 190 -12.41 -7.69 18.61
CA ASN A 190 -13.38 -7.08 17.70
C ASN A 190 -12.79 -5.86 16.99
N SER A 191 -13.27 -5.57 15.78
CA SER A 191 -12.94 -4.36 15.02
C SER A 191 -14.11 -3.37 15.03
N PRO A 192 -14.00 -2.22 15.73
CA PRO A 192 -15.05 -1.21 15.69
C PRO A 192 -15.30 -0.66 14.28
N LEU A 193 -14.31 -0.74 13.38
CA LEU A 193 -14.43 -0.27 11.99
C LEU A 193 -15.15 -1.29 11.09
N LEU A 194 -14.86 -2.58 11.23
CA LEU A 194 -15.44 -3.62 10.36
C LEU A 194 -16.82 -4.09 10.86
N GLU A 195 -17.02 -4.13 12.18
CA GLU A 195 -18.28 -4.54 12.82
C GLU A 195 -19.30 -3.41 12.98
N THR A 196 -18.99 -2.21 12.50
CA THR A 196 -19.98 -1.11 12.41
C THR A 196 -21.24 -1.60 11.66
N PRO A 197 -22.45 -1.50 12.26
CA PRO A 197 -23.69 -1.88 11.59
C PRO A 197 -23.89 -1.12 10.27
N GLY A 198 -24.27 -1.85 9.22
CA GLY A 198 -24.41 -1.28 7.87
C GLY A 198 -23.09 -1.07 7.11
N SER A 199 -21.94 -1.49 7.65
CA SER A 199 -20.69 -1.53 6.89
C SER A 199 -20.76 -2.56 5.75
N VAL A 200 -19.90 -2.40 4.73
CA VAL A 200 -19.72 -3.37 3.63
C VAL A 200 -19.43 -4.77 4.19
N PHE A 201 -18.66 -4.85 5.27
CA PHE A 201 -18.22 -6.08 5.92
C PHE A 201 -19.34 -6.82 6.68
N GLN A 202 -20.51 -6.19 6.85
CA GLN A 202 -21.70 -6.83 7.44
C GLN A 202 -22.72 -7.34 6.40
N THR A 203 -22.44 -7.17 5.11
CA THR A 203 -23.33 -7.62 4.02
C THR A 203 -23.15 -9.09 3.67
N GLU A 204 -24.21 -9.76 3.20
CA GLU A 204 -24.14 -11.18 2.81
C GLU A 204 -23.13 -11.45 1.70
N GLN A 205 -22.94 -10.50 0.77
CA GLN A 205 -21.94 -10.62 -0.30
C GLN A 205 -20.51 -10.65 0.26
N PHE A 206 -20.23 -9.89 1.33
CA PHE A 206 -18.96 -10.01 2.07
C PHE A 206 -18.89 -11.29 2.92
N LYS A 207 -19.97 -11.69 3.59
CA LYS A 207 -19.99 -12.91 4.44
C LYS A 207 -19.75 -14.19 3.65
N LEU A 208 -20.22 -14.26 2.40
CA LEU A 208 -19.88 -15.34 1.47
C LEU A 208 -18.39 -15.31 1.12
N PHE A 209 -17.91 -14.19 0.60
CA PHE A 209 -16.49 -13.99 0.28
C PHE A 209 -15.55 -14.27 1.46
N LYS A 210 -15.93 -13.92 2.71
CA LYS A 210 -15.18 -14.24 3.92
C LYS A 210 -15.06 -15.76 4.12
N LYS A 211 -16.11 -16.55 3.87
CA LYS A 211 -16.04 -18.01 3.98
C LYS A 211 -15.04 -18.59 2.97
N ASP A 212 -15.04 -18.07 1.75
CA ASP A 212 -14.12 -18.52 0.70
C ASP A 212 -12.66 -18.17 1.06
N VAL A 213 -12.41 -16.96 1.57
CA VAL A 213 -11.10 -16.54 2.12
C VAL A 213 -10.66 -17.41 3.30
N VAL A 214 -11.55 -17.72 4.24
CA VAL A 214 -11.24 -18.55 5.41
C VAL A 214 -11.00 -20.01 5.00
N ALA A 215 -11.71 -20.52 3.99
CA ALA A 215 -11.43 -21.83 3.42
C ALA A 215 -10.03 -21.89 2.80
N ALA A 216 -9.63 -20.87 2.01
CA ALA A 216 -8.28 -20.78 1.45
C ALA A 216 -7.19 -20.69 2.53
N LEU A 217 -7.43 -19.94 3.60
CA LEU A 217 -6.52 -19.80 4.75
C LEU A 217 -6.35 -21.11 5.56
N LEU A 218 -7.35 -21.99 5.55
CA LEU A 218 -7.36 -23.25 6.32
C LEU A 218 -6.95 -24.48 5.48
N MET A 219 -6.43 -24.27 4.27
CA MET A 219 -5.84 -25.32 3.41
C MET A 219 -4.30 -25.28 3.38
N GLU A 220 -3.67 -24.50 4.26
CA GLU A 220 -2.20 -24.34 4.43
C GLU A 220 -1.69 -25.05 5.70
#